data_AF-A0A537J802-F1
#
_entry.id   AF-A0A537J802-F1
#
_cell.length_a   1.000
_cell.length_b   1.000
_cell.length_c   1.000
_cell.angle_alpha   90.00
_cell.angle_beta   90.00
_cell.angle_gamma   90.00
#
_symmetry.space_group_name_H-M   'P 1'
#
loop_
_entity.id
_entity.type
_entity.pdbx_description
1 polymer ?
#
loop_
_entity_poly.entity_id
_entity_poly.type
_entity_poly.pdbx_seq_one_letter_code
_entity_poly.pdbx_strand_id
1 'polypeptide(L)'
;MQSLALCLIRDILLRNNSDLDKHDLPLPTHEFASIDLNTNRLILGEHNYNVDVLRDTVQSGYTRLNADQKVAFDTLYQAVTSGEGGVFFLEGFGGTGKTFLINLVLAKVRSEGHIALPTASSGIAATL
;
A
#
# COMPACT_ATOMS: atom_id res chain seq x y z
N MET A 1 -4.57 16.95 -16.73
CA MET A 1 -4.17 15.61 -16.23
C MET A 1 -3.17 14.94 -17.19
N GLN A 2 -2.15 15.66 -17.60
CA GLN A 2 -0.97 15.20 -18.36
C GLN A 2 0.20 15.83 -17.58
N SER A 3 1.29 15.19 -17.16
CA SER A 3 1.99 14.04 -17.72
C SER A 3 3.00 13.44 -16.70
N LEU A 4 2.54 13.02 -15.52
CA LEU A 4 3.39 12.31 -14.55
C LEU A 4 3.92 10.99 -15.14
N ALA A 5 3.05 10.29 -15.89
CA ALA A 5 3.36 9.03 -16.52
C ALA A 5 4.51 9.13 -17.53
N LEU A 6 4.53 10.15 -18.40
CA LEU A 6 5.62 10.28 -19.37
C LEU A 6 6.94 10.69 -18.70
N CYS A 7 6.92 11.42 -17.58
CA CYS A 7 8.13 11.65 -16.79
C CYS A 7 8.74 10.35 -16.25
N LEU A 8 7.90 9.45 -15.72
CA LEU A 8 8.34 8.14 -15.23
C LEU A 8 8.85 7.24 -16.37
N ILE A 9 8.14 7.22 -17.50
CA ILE A 9 8.55 6.45 -18.69
C ILE A 9 9.88 6.98 -19.22
N ARG A 10 10.06 8.30 -19.28
CA ARG A 10 11.30 8.94 -19.71
C ARG A 10 12.49 8.53 -18.85
N ASP A 11 12.34 8.52 -17.53
CA ASP A 11 13.42 8.10 -16.62
C ASP A 11 13.84 6.64 -16.84
N ILE A 12 12.86 5.75 -17.00
CA ILE A 12 13.14 4.34 -17.32
C ILE A 12 13.89 4.22 -18.66
N LEU A 13 13.48 4.98 -19.68
CA LEU A 13 14.14 4.98 -20.98
C LEU A 13 15.57 5.53 -20.89
N LEU A 14 15.78 6.64 -20.17
CA LEU A 14 17.09 7.24 -19.98
C LEU A 14 18.06 6.30 -19.27
N ARG A 15 17.60 5.55 -18.26
CA ARG A 15 18.39 4.48 -17.60
C ARG A 15 18.79 3.35 -18.55
N ASN A 16 18.06 3.17 -19.65
CA ASN A 16 18.28 2.15 -20.67
C ASN A 16 18.85 2.75 -21.98
N ASN A 17 19.50 3.92 -21.93
CA ASN A 17 20.07 4.62 -23.09
C ASN A 17 19.05 4.87 -24.24
N SER A 18 17.81 5.17 -23.89
CA SER A 18 16.74 5.57 -24.79
C SER A 18 16.09 6.87 -24.29
N ASP A 19 15.22 7.49 -25.08
CA ASP A 19 14.41 8.64 -24.67
C ASP A 19 13.03 8.56 -25.36
N LEU A 20 12.07 9.37 -24.93
CA LEU A 20 10.69 9.38 -25.41
C LEU A 20 10.59 9.72 -26.91
N ASP A 21 11.50 10.55 -27.40
CA ASP A 21 11.59 10.98 -28.80
C ASP A 21 11.78 9.80 -29.76
N LYS A 22 12.55 8.79 -29.34
CA LYS A 22 12.81 7.55 -30.09
C LYS A 22 11.57 6.65 -30.22
N HIS A 23 10.54 6.92 -29.44
CA HIS A 23 9.30 6.14 -29.39
C HIS A 23 8.06 6.93 -29.81
N ASP A 24 8.23 8.10 -30.47
CA ASP A 24 7.15 8.99 -30.90
C ASP A 24 6.20 9.41 -29.75
N LEU A 25 6.71 9.43 -28.51
CA LEU A 25 5.94 9.82 -27.33
C LEU A 25 6.06 11.33 -27.08
N PRO A 26 4.95 12.01 -26.71
CA PRO A 26 4.99 13.44 -26.47
C PRO A 26 5.87 13.76 -25.26
N LEU A 27 6.64 14.83 -25.35
CA LEU A 27 7.43 15.33 -24.23
C LEU A 27 6.49 15.79 -23.09
N PRO A 28 6.85 15.55 -21.83
CA PRO A 28 6.06 16.03 -20.70
C PRO A 28 5.90 17.55 -20.76
N THR A 29 4.66 18.04 -20.81
CA THR A 29 4.33 19.47 -20.90
C THR A 29 4.59 20.26 -19.61
N HIS A 30 4.84 19.55 -18.52
CA HIS A 30 5.20 20.11 -17.21
C HIS A 30 6.43 19.37 -16.68
N GLU A 31 7.48 20.11 -16.33
CA GLU A 31 8.61 19.58 -15.58
C GLU A 31 8.13 19.29 -14.15
N PHE A 32 7.91 18.01 -13.83
CA PHE A 32 7.78 17.57 -12.44
C PHE A 32 9.18 17.54 -11.81
N ALA A 33 9.81 18.71 -11.69
CA ALA A 33 11.20 18.88 -11.27
C ALA A 33 11.49 18.46 -9.81
N SER A 34 10.49 17.96 -9.07
CA SER A 34 10.60 17.65 -7.64
C SER A 34 10.32 16.20 -7.27
N ILE A 35 10.16 15.29 -8.25
CA ILE A 35 10.00 13.87 -7.92
C ILE A 35 11.39 13.26 -7.89
N ASP A 36 11.89 13.00 -6.68
CA ASP A 36 13.08 12.17 -6.52
C ASP A 36 12.75 10.74 -6.95
N LEU A 37 13.14 10.38 -8.17
CA LEU A 37 12.93 9.07 -8.77
C LEU A 37 13.83 7.99 -8.16
N ASN A 38 14.71 8.34 -7.22
CA ASN A 38 15.42 7.38 -6.37
C ASN A 38 14.56 6.95 -5.17
N THR A 39 13.49 7.67 -4.85
CA THR A 39 12.61 7.31 -3.74
C THR A 39 11.52 6.34 -4.20
N ASN A 40 11.44 5.17 -3.55
CA ASN A 40 10.42 4.16 -3.86
C ASN A 40 9.01 4.71 -3.56
N ARG A 41 8.22 4.93 -4.61
CA ARG A 41 6.85 5.48 -4.52
C ARG A 41 5.94 4.67 -3.59
N LEU A 42 6.11 3.35 -3.52
CA LEU A 42 5.32 2.50 -2.63
C LEU A 42 5.62 2.84 -1.17
N ILE A 43 6.90 3.00 -0.84
CA ILE A 43 7.35 3.39 0.50
C ILE A 43 6.84 4.80 0.84
N LEU A 44 6.93 5.72 -0.12
CA LEU A 44 6.44 7.09 0.08
C LEU A 44 4.92 7.12 0.35
N GLY A 45 4.16 6.29 -0.36
CA GLY A 45 2.72 6.13 -0.14
C GLY A 45 2.39 5.64 1.27
N GLU A 46 3.18 4.69 1.78
CA GLU A 46 3.01 4.13 3.13
C GLU A 46 3.32 5.13 4.25
N HIS A 47 4.18 6.12 4.01
CA HIS A 47 4.45 7.19 5.00
C HIS A 47 3.50 8.39 4.90
N ASN A 48 2.66 8.46 3.87
CA ASN A 48 1.77 9.61 3.64
C ASN A 48 0.37 9.47 4.27
N TYR A 49 0.12 8.39 5.01
CA TYR A 49 -1.15 8.22 5.71
C TYR A 49 -1.24 9.16 6.94
N ASN A 50 -2.44 9.67 7.20
CA ASN A 50 -2.71 10.40 8.43
C ASN A 50 -2.81 9.42 9.61
N VAL A 51 -1.79 9.45 10.47
CA VAL A 51 -1.66 8.53 11.62
C VAL A 51 -2.82 8.66 12.61
N ASP A 52 -3.34 9.87 12.85
CA ASP A 52 -4.43 10.08 13.80
C ASP A 52 -5.73 9.45 13.30
N VAL A 53 -6.04 9.66 12.01
CA VAL A 53 -7.20 9.03 11.35
C VAL A 53 -7.09 7.50 11.36
N LEU A 54 -5.88 6.97 11.15
CA LEU A 54 -5.65 5.53 11.21
C LEU A 54 -5.86 4.99 12.62
N ARG A 55 -5.38 5.67 13.66
CA ARG A 55 -5.60 5.27 15.06
C ARG A 55 -7.07 5.24 15.42
N ASP A 56 -7.83 6.26 15.01
CA ASP A 56 -9.29 6.29 15.23
C ASP A 56 -10.01 5.17 14.47
N THR A 57 -9.57 4.90 13.24
CA THR A 57 -10.08 3.78 12.42
C THR A 57 -9.80 2.43 13.08
N VAL A 58 -8.61 2.25 13.64
CA VAL A 58 -8.22 1.03 14.36
C VAL A 58 -9.06 0.86 15.63
N GLN A 59 -9.17 1.89 16.44
CA GLN A 59 -9.91 1.84 17.70
C GLN A 59 -11.40 1.53 17.46
N SER A 60 -12.03 2.24 16.52
CA SER A 60 -13.42 2.01 16.15
C SER A 60 -13.61 0.67 15.43
N GLY A 61 -12.66 0.26 14.60
CA GLY A 61 -12.74 -0.99 13.87
C GLY A 61 -12.58 -2.23 14.76
N TYR A 62 -11.67 -2.18 15.74
CA TYR A 62 -11.41 -3.30 16.65
C TYR A 62 -12.63 -3.63 17.53
N THR A 63 -13.38 -2.61 17.95
CA THR A 63 -14.60 -2.82 18.73
C THR A 63 -15.72 -3.51 17.94
N ARG A 64 -15.69 -3.42 16.60
CA ARG A 64 -16.66 -4.03 15.69
C ARG A 64 -16.32 -5.48 15.31
N LEU A 65 -15.13 -5.97 15.65
CA LEU A 65 -14.74 -7.34 15.37
C LEU A 65 -15.51 -8.34 16.25
N ASN A 66 -15.88 -9.47 15.66
CA ASN A 66 -16.36 -10.62 16.43
C ASN A 66 -15.18 -11.35 17.11
N ALA A 67 -15.47 -12.35 17.94
CA ALA A 67 -14.46 -13.07 18.72
C ALA A 67 -13.36 -13.70 17.84
N ASP A 68 -13.74 -14.42 16.78
CA ASP A 68 -12.78 -15.10 15.90
C ASP A 68 -11.90 -14.10 15.13
N GLN A 69 -12.49 -12.99 14.67
CA GLN A 69 -11.75 -11.93 14.01
C GLN A 69 -10.78 -11.22 14.96
N LYS A 70 -11.11 -11.07 16.25
CA LYS A 70 -10.18 -10.53 17.25
C LYS A 70 -8.99 -11.45 17.45
N VAL A 71 -9.24 -12.75 17.59
CA VAL A 71 -8.16 -13.75 17.68
C VAL A 71 -7.24 -13.67 16.46
N ALA A 72 -7.81 -13.60 15.26
CA ALA A 72 -7.03 -13.45 14.03
C ALA A 72 -6.25 -12.12 13.98
N PHE A 73 -6.88 -11.00 14.36
CA PHE A 73 -6.23 -9.70 14.44
C PHE A 73 -5.03 -9.73 15.40
N ASP A 74 -5.25 -10.19 16.63
CA ASP A 74 -4.25 -10.19 17.69
C ASP A 74 -3.08 -11.11 17.32
N THR A 75 -3.36 -12.27 16.71
CA THR A 75 -2.33 -13.21 16.22
C THR A 75 -1.47 -12.58 15.12
N LEU A 76 -2.11 -11.97 14.11
CA LEU A 76 -1.39 -11.32 13.01
C LEU A 76 -0.56 -10.14 13.50
N TYR A 77 -1.15 -9.31 14.37
CA TYR A 77 -0.47 -8.15 14.91
C TYR A 77 0.70 -8.54 15.81
N GLN A 78 0.54 -9.56 16.66
CA GLN A 78 1.64 -10.08 17.47
C GLN A 78 2.81 -10.56 16.63
N ALA A 79 2.57 -11.32 15.56
CA ALA A 79 3.62 -11.79 14.66
C ALA A 79 4.40 -10.65 13.98
N VAL A 80 3.74 -9.52 13.72
CA VAL A 80 4.40 -8.30 13.22
C VAL A 80 5.25 -7.66 14.32
N THR A 81 4.68 -7.46 15.51
CA THR A 81 5.37 -6.75 16.61
C THR A 81 6.50 -7.56 17.25
N SER A 82 6.42 -8.88 17.26
CA SER A 82 7.47 -9.76 17.78
C SER A 82 8.64 -9.90 16.79
N GLY A 83 8.44 -9.51 15.54
CA GLY A 83 9.41 -9.70 14.46
C GLY A 83 9.59 -11.17 14.03
N GLU A 84 8.79 -12.10 14.57
CA GLU A 84 8.80 -13.51 14.16
C GLU A 84 8.30 -13.67 12.72
N GLY A 85 7.41 -12.78 12.29
CA GLY A 85 6.78 -12.83 10.97
C GLY A 85 5.92 -14.08 10.79
N GLY A 86 5.62 -14.44 9.55
CA GLY A 86 4.90 -15.67 9.23
C GLY A 86 4.03 -15.59 7.98
N VAL A 87 3.49 -16.74 7.59
CA VAL A 87 2.50 -16.88 6.53
C VAL A 87 1.21 -17.38 7.14
N PHE A 88 0.13 -16.63 6.95
CA PHE A 88 -1.17 -16.90 7.56
C PHE A 88 -2.23 -17.08 6.48
N PHE A 89 -3.13 -18.04 6.71
CA PHE A 89 -4.31 -18.25 5.88
C PHE A 89 -5.54 -17.82 6.66
N LEU A 90 -6.25 -16.82 6.15
CA LEU A 90 -7.50 -16.36 6.75
C LEU A 90 -8.68 -17.08 6.11
N GLU A 91 -9.17 -18.12 6.77
CA GLU A 91 -10.35 -18.87 6.32
C GLU A 91 -11.65 -18.20 6.79
N GLY A 92 -12.63 -18.16 5.91
CA GLY A 92 -13.96 -17.67 6.25
C GLY A 92 -14.87 -17.72 5.03
N PHE A 93 -16.16 -17.92 5.27
CA PHE A 93 -17.18 -17.92 4.23
C PHE A 93 -17.25 -16.55 3.50
N GLY A 94 -17.92 -16.51 2.34
CA GLY A 94 -18.22 -15.23 1.68
C GLY A 94 -18.95 -14.28 2.63
N GLY A 95 -18.61 -12.99 2.60
CA GLY A 95 -19.27 -11.98 3.43
C GLY A 95 -18.81 -11.89 4.90
N THR A 96 -17.86 -12.71 5.37
CA THR A 96 -17.40 -12.69 6.77
C THR A 96 -16.43 -11.54 7.13
N GLY A 97 -16.34 -10.51 6.30
CA GLY A 97 -15.51 -9.34 6.59
C GLY A 97 -14.00 -9.58 6.54
N LYS A 98 -13.52 -10.59 5.80
CA LYS A 98 -12.07 -10.85 5.63
C LYS A 98 -11.29 -9.61 5.18
N THR A 99 -11.82 -8.90 4.17
CA THR A 99 -11.24 -7.63 3.70
C THR A 99 -11.21 -6.57 4.79
N PHE A 100 -12.27 -6.47 5.60
CA PHE A 100 -12.32 -5.53 6.72
C PHE A 100 -11.22 -5.83 7.74
N LEU A 101 -11.04 -7.11 8.10
CA LEU A 101 -9.99 -7.53 9.03
C LEU A 101 -8.58 -7.22 8.48
N ILE A 102 -8.31 -7.57 7.22
CA ILE A 102 -7.00 -7.30 6.59
C ILE A 102 -6.72 -5.80 6.58
N ASN A 103 -7.69 -4.97 6.16
CA ASN A 103 -7.54 -3.52 6.14
C ASN A 103 -7.31 -2.94 7.53
N LEU A 104 -7.93 -3.51 8.57
CA LEU A 104 -7.73 -3.08 9.95
C LEU A 104 -6.32 -3.40 10.45
N VAL A 105 -5.77 -4.57 10.11
CA VAL A 105 -4.39 -4.93 10.43
C VAL A 105 -3.41 -3.99 9.70
N LEU A 106 -3.62 -3.73 8.41
CA LEU A 106 -2.80 -2.78 7.65
C LEU A 106 -2.85 -1.37 8.27
N ALA A 107 -4.04 -0.90 8.64
CA ALA A 107 -4.21 0.40 9.30
C ALA A 107 -3.47 0.45 10.64
N LYS A 108 -3.49 -0.63 11.42
CA LYS A 108 -2.76 -0.72 12.69
C LYS A 108 -1.25 -0.59 12.47
N VAL A 109 -0.69 -1.39 11.57
CA VAL A 109 0.75 -1.36 11.23
C VAL A 109 1.17 0.03 10.73
N ARG A 110 0.39 0.62 9.81
CA ARG A 110 0.64 1.98 9.30
C ARG A 110 0.54 3.06 10.37
N SER A 111 -0.40 2.94 11.31
CA SER A 111 -0.57 3.89 12.43
C SER A 111 0.63 3.94 13.38
N GLU A 112 1.53 2.96 13.29
CA GLU A 112 2.75 2.87 14.07
C GLU A 112 3.99 3.28 13.27
N GLY A 113 3.78 3.75 12.03
CA GLY A 113 4.85 4.21 11.13
C GLY A 113 5.55 3.08 10.39
N HIS A 114 5.05 1.85 10.47
CA HIS A 114 5.56 0.72 9.71
C HIS A 114 4.95 0.67 8.31
N ILE A 115 5.68 0.04 7.39
CA ILE A 115 5.29 -0.10 5.98
C ILE A 115 4.46 -1.38 5.83
N ALA A 116 3.25 -1.28 5.27
CA ALA A 116 2.36 -2.41 5.08
C ALA A 116 1.82 -2.46 3.65
N LEU A 117 2.35 -3.36 2.80
CA LEU A 117 2.01 -3.40 1.37
C LEU A 117 0.93 -4.43 1.05
N PRO A 118 -0.34 -4.03 0.80
CA PRO A 118 -1.35 -4.94 0.30
C PRO A 118 -1.04 -5.35 -1.14
N THR A 119 -1.12 -6.64 -1.42
CA THR A 119 -0.97 -7.20 -2.77
C THR A 119 -2.12 -8.12 -3.09
N ALA A 120 -2.64 -8.04 -4.32
CA ALA A 120 -3.62 -8.98 -4.85
C ALA A 120 -3.05 -9.64 -6.11
N SER A 121 -3.22 -10.95 -6.25
CA SER A 121 -2.73 -11.70 -7.41
C SER A 121 -3.58 -11.47 -8.67
N SER A 122 -4.79 -10.91 -8.55
CA SER A 122 -5.62 -10.50 -9.69
C SER A 122 -5.67 -8.97 -9.79
N GLY A 123 -5.40 -8.44 -10.98
CA GLY A 123 -5.17 -7.01 -11.27
C GLY A 123 -6.36 -6.05 -11.08
N ILE A 124 -7.43 -6.47 -10.39
CA ILE A 124 -8.62 -5.65 -10.11
C ILE A 124 -8.66 -5.19 -8.64
N ALA A 125 -7.88 -5.81 -7.73
CA ALA A 125 -7.99 -5.58 -6.30
C ALA A 125 -6.71 -4.99 -5.64
N ALA A 126 -5.92 -4.20 -6.37
CA ALA A 126 -4.68 -3.61 -5.83
C ALA A 126 -4.87 -2.24 -5.13
N THR A 127 -6.10 -1.74 -5.02
CA THR A 127 -6.40 -0.47 -4.33
C THR A 127 -7.12 -0.77 -3.02
N LEU A 128 -6.40 -1.30 -2.03
CA LEU A 128 -6.89 -1.49 -0.66
C LEU A 128 -6.24 -0.49 0.30
#